data_AF-A0A1E1WSM7-F1
#
_entry.id   AF-A0A1E1WSM7-F1
#
_cell.length_a   1.000
_cell.length_b   1.000
_cell.length_c   1.000
_cell.angle_alpha   90.00
_cell.angle_beta   90.00
_cell.angle_gamma   90.00
#
_symmetry.space_group_name_H-M   'P 1'
#
loop_
_entity.id
_entity.type
_entity.pdbx_description
1 polymer ?
#
loop_
_entity_poly.entity_id
_entity_poly.type
_entity_poly.pdbx_seq_one_letter_code
_entity_poly.pdbx_strand_id
1 'polypeptide(L)'
;QAAPLPQDPSQAAPLPQDPSQAAPLPQDTSQAAASPQDTSTAAPLAGNSVPNIVPGSQLGCYFCNDVTAPGNSLKDRTLDQQCTVTRPGVAAIAGALAVELLVGLLQHPLKADAPAICKLADDDSAQDTEGVLGPIPHSIRGFLHSYTTVLPTCTKFKHCIACSDIVLKKYKEEGVEFLLKVFNSGTYLEEITGLAELQLAAELTDIVTLSDEDEDANADENT
;
A
#
# COMPACT_ATOMS: atom_id res chain seq x y z
N GLN A 1 -51.29 -19.62 46.60
CA GLN A 1 -52.29 -18.98 45.72
C GLN A 1 -51.95 -17.51 45.66
N ALA A 2 -51.44 -17.04 44.52
CA ALA A 2 -51.23 -15.63 44.22
C ALA A 2 -51.57 -15.44 42.73
N ALA A 3 -52.39 -14.43 42.44
CA ALA A 3 -53.04 -14.18 41.15
C ALA A 3 -52.05 -13.64 40.09
N PRO A 4 -52.35 -13.78 38.77
CA PRO A 4 -51.54 -13.21 37.70
C PRO A 4 -51.88 -11.73 37.45
N LEU A 5 -50.85 -10.92 37.20
CA LEU A 5 -50.95 -9.53 36.74
C LEU A 5 -51.23 -9.47 35.22
N PRO A 6 -51.89 -8.40 34.73
CA PRO A 6 -52.44 -8.32 33.39
C PRO A 6 -51.41 -7.98 32.30
N GLN A 7 -51.71 -8.42 31.08
CA GLN A 7 -50.95 -8.22 29.84
C GLN A 7 -51.08 -6.77 29.32
N ASP A 8 -49.98 -6.19 28.85
CA ASP A 8 -49.94 -4.90 28.14
C ASP A 8 -49.79 -5.16 26.61
N PRO A 9 -50.60 -4.52 25.73
CA PRO A 9 -50.67 -4.84 24.32
C PRO A 9 -49.77 -3.92 23.50
N SER A 10 -48.59 -4.38 23.13
CA SER A 10 -47.79 -3.74 22.09
C SER A 10 -47.01 -4.77 21.26
N GLN A 11 -47.75 -5.66 20.59
CA GLN A 11 -47.26 -6.30 19.38
C GLN A 11 -47.86 -5.57 18.17
N ALA A 12 -47.09 -4.64 17.59
CA ALA A 12 -47.37 -4.13 16.26
C ALA A 12 -46.56 -4.95 15.25
N ALA A 13 -47.27 -5.75 14.45
CA ALA A 13 -46.70 -6.47 13.32
C ALA A 13 -46.21 -5.48 12.23
N PRO A 14 -45.15 -5.79 11.47
CA PRO A 14 -44.73 -4.95 10.35
C PRO A 14 -45.71 -5.05 9.18
N LEU A 15 -46.06 -3.90 8.59
CA LEU A 15 -46.82 -3.80 7.34
C LEU A 15 -45.99 -4.33 6.15
N PRO A 16 -46.61 -5.02 5.18
CA PRO A 16 -45.91 -5.44 3.97
C PRO A 16 -45.70 -4.22 3.04
N GLN A 17 -44.45 -3.93 2.69
CA GLN A 17 -44.14 -2.92 1.67
C GLN A 17 -44.08 -3.59 0.28
N ASP A 18 -44.83 -2.97 -0.63
CA ASP A 18 -45.08 -3.33 -2.03
C ASP A 18 -43.78 -3.37 -2.87
N PRO A 19 -43.47 -4.44 -3.62
CA PRO A 19 -42.21 -4.58 -4.35
C PRO A 19 -42.17 -3.93 -5.74
N SER A 20 -43.15 -3.09 -6.11
CA SER A 20 -43.33 -2.68 -7.51
C SER A 20 -42.89 -1.24 -7.88
N GLN A 21 -42.28 -0.46 -6.98
CA GLN A 21 -41.77 0.89 -7.30
C GLN A 21 -40.40 1.21 -6.71
N ALA A 22 -39.37 0.47 -7.15
CA ALA A 22 -37.98 0.91 -7.05
C ALA A 22 -37.39 0.98 -8.46
N ALA A 23 -37.41 2.18 -9.04
CA ALA A 23 -36.64 2.45 -10.25
C ALA A 23 -35.14 2.29 -9.93
N PRO A 24 -34.31 1.66 -10.79
CA PRO A 24 -32.89 1.53 -10.52
C PRO A 24 -32.23 2.92 -10.60
N LEU A 25 -31.71 3.40 -9.47
CA LEU A 25 -30.73 4.49 -9.48
C LEU A 25 -29.44 3.97 -10.11
N PRO A 26 -28.72 4.79 -10.89
CA PRO A 26 -27.46 4.39 -11.50
C PRO A 26 -26.51 3.96 -10.39
N GLN A 27 -26.06 2.71 -10.45
CA GLN A 27 -24.99 2.23 -9.59
C GLN A 27 -23.74 2.98 -10.00
N ASP A 28 -23.37 4.00 -9.24
CA ASP A 28 -22.01 4.54 -9.27
C ASP A 28 -21.10 3.43 -8.76
N THR A 29 -20.57 2.65 -9.71
CA THR A 29 -19.43 1.76 -9.51
C THR A 29 -18.17 2.60 -9.29
N SER A 30 -18.15 3.44 -8.26
CA SER A 30 -16.90 3.85 -7.62
C SER A 30 -16.51 2.74 -6.67
N GLN A 31 -16.10 1.64 -7.30
CA GLN A 31 -15.42 0.53 -6.67
C GLN A 31 -14.35 1.10 -5.73
N ALA A 32 -14.19 0.44 -4.58
CA ALA A 32 -12.87 0.32 -4.00
C ALA A 32 -11.96 -0.09 -5.14
N ALA A 33 -11.17 0.85 -5.65
CA ALA A 33 -10.14 0.57 -6.61
C ALA A 33 -9.15 -0.34 -5.86
N ALA A 34 -9.39 -1.65 -5.97
CA ALA A 34 -8.29 -2.54 -6.30
C ALA A 34 -7.58 -1.82 -7.44
N SER A 35 -6.40 -1.27 -7.14
CA SER A 35 -5.50 -0.80 -8.17
C SER A 35 -5.52 -1.84 -9.29
N PRO A 36 -5.64 -1.43 -10.56
CA PRO A 36 -5.40 -2.36 -11.65
C PRO A 36 -4.10 -3.09 -11.32
N GLN A 37 -4.16 -4.42 -11.27
CA GLN A 37 -2.94 -5.18 -11.44
C GLN A 37 -2.48 -4.88 -12.86
N ASP A 38 -1.68 -3.83 -12.99
CA ASP A 38 -0.85 -3.63 -14.15
C ASP A 38 0.10 -4.81 -14.18
N THR A 39 -0.23 -5.77 -15.03
CA THR A 39 0.73 -6.69 -15.66
C THR A 39 1.69 -5.95 -16.61
N SER A 40 1.65 -4.63 -16.61
CA SER A 40 2.64 -3.75 -17.22
C SER A 40 3.96 -3.93 -16.49
N THR A 41 4.80 -4.76 -17.09
CA THR A 41 6.25 -4.77 -16.95
C THR A 41 6.74 -3.38 -16.59
N ALA A 42 7.11 -3.20 -15.32
CA ALA A 42 7.89 -2.06 -14.89
C ALA A 42 9.07 -1.94 -15.86
N ALA A 43 9.15 -0.80 -16.55
CA ALA A 43 10.30 -0.47 -17.38
C ALA A 43 11.57 -0.74 -16.56
N PRO A 44 12.58 -1.43 -17.13
CA PRO A 44 13.70 -1.93 -16.37
C PRO A 44 14.57 -0.74 -15.96
N LEU A 45 14.40 -0.28 -14.72
CA LEU A 45 15.41 0.53 -14.05
C LEU A 45 16.65 -0.35 -13.90
N ALA A 46 17.58 -0.17 -14.83
CA ALA A 46 18.98 -0.58 -14.83
C ALA A 46 19.29 -1.92 -14.12
N GLY A 47 19.54 -2.95 -14.94
CA GLY A 47 19.90 -4.30 -14.50
C GLY A 47 20.87 -4.33 -13.32
N ASN A 48 20.33 -4.73 -12.18
CA ASN A 48 21.05 -5.35 -11.08
C ASN A 48 20.20 -6.53 -10.64
N SER A 49 20.79 -7.72 -10.57
CA SER A 49 20.21 -8.87 -9.87
C SER A 49 19.70 -8.41 -8.52
N VAL A 50 18.40 -8.52 -8.26
CA VAL A 50 17.83 -8.17 -6.95
C VAL A 50 18.59 -9.02 -5.93
N PRO A 51 19.34 -8.41 -4.99
CA PRO A 51 20.10 -9.19 -4.04
C PRO A 51 19.12 -10.06 -3.25
N ASN A 52 19.47 -11.34 -3.08
CA ASN A 52 18.60 -12.31 -2.39
C ASN A 52 18.31 -11.90 -0.94
N ILE A 53 19.15 -11.01 -0.40
CA ILE A 53 19.08 -10.48 0.96
C ILE A 53 19.29 -8.96 0.91
N VAL A 54 18.39 -8.20 1.55
CA VAL A 54 18.51 -6.75 1.72
C VAL A 54 18.94 -6.45 3.15
N PRO A 55 20.06 -5.74 3.38
CA PRO A 55 20.48 -5.34 4.71
C PRO A 55 19.44 -4.47 5.42
N GLY A 56 19.28 -4.63 6.74
CA GLY A 56 18.30 -3.87 7.53
C GLY A 56 18.39 -2.36 7.35
N SER A 57 19.61 -1.82 7.27
CA SER A 57 19.87 -0.38 7.08
C SER A 57 19.40 0.17 5.73
N GLN A 58 19.11 -0.70 4.75
CA GLN A 58 18.68 -0.33 3.40
C GLN A 58 17.23 -0.69 3.13
N LEU A 59 16.48 -1.17 4.12
CA LEU A 59 15.07 -1.48 3.97
C LEU A 59 14.23 -0.21 3.77
N GLY A 60 13.25 -0.30 2.87
CA GLY A 60 12.33 0.80 2.59
C GLY A 60 11.31 1.01 3.71
N CYS A 61 10.83 2.24 3.86
CA CYS A 61 9.67 2.53 4.70
C CYS A 61 8.35 2.29 3.93
N TYR A 62 7.22 2.51 4.61
CA TYR A 62 5.89 2.41 4.01
C TYR A 62 5.74 3.24 2.72
N PHE A 63 6.29 4.47 2.72
CA PHE A 63 6.22 5.40 1.59
C PHE A 63 7.31 5.19 0.53
N CYS A 64 8.19 4.18 0.64
CA CYS A 64 9.19 3.91 -0.40
C CYS A 64 8.57 3.29 -1.65
N ASN A 65 7.43 2.62 -1.51
CA ASN A 65 6.73 1.97 -2.62
C ASN A 65 5.58 2.81 -3.17
N ASP A 66 5.30 3.96 -2.56
CA ASP A 66 4.24 4.86 -3.01
C ASP A 66 4.88 5.98 -3.82
N VAL A 67 4.38 6.19 -5.04
CA VAL A 67 4.87 7.24 -5.95
C VAL A 67 4.10 8.54 -5.76
N THR A 68 3.27 8.67 -4.73
CA THR A 68 2.49 9.88 -4.44
C THR A 68 2.73 10.37 -3.01
N ALA A 69 2.73 11.69 -2.81
CA ALA A 69 2.70 12.25 -1.46
C ALA A 69 1.34 11.98 -0.78
N PRO A 70 1.32 11.79 0.55
CA PRO A 70 0.08 11.60 1.28
C PRO A 70 -0.74 12.89 1.22
N GLY A 71 -1.73 12.91 0.34
CA GLY A 71 -2.77 13.93 0.32
C GLY A 71 -3.73 13.78 1.50
N ASN A 72 -4.59 14.79 1.70
CA ASN A 72 -5.66 14.70 2.69
C ASN A 72 -6.75 13.71 2.21
N SER A 73 -6.61 12.44 2.58
CA SER A 73 -7.52 11.36 2.21
C SER A 73 -8.89 11.40 2.91
N LEU A 74 -9.09 12.32 3.87
CA LEU A 74 -10.36 12.55 4.56
C LEU A 74 -11.18 13.68 3.92
N LYS A 75 -10.52 14.59 3.18
CA LYS A 75 -11.20 15.63 2.41
C LYS A 75 -11.91 14.94 1.24
N ASP A 76 -13.19 15.24 1.06
CA ASP A 76 -14.05 14.71 -0.03
C ASP A 76 -14.47 13.23 0.09
N ARG A 77 -14.24 12.57 1.24
CA ARG A 77 -14.86 11.26 1.55
C ARG A 77 -16.13 11.42 2.39
N THR A 78 -17.21 10.77 1.97
CA THR A 78 -18.41 10.64 2.82
C THR A 78 -18.11 9.77 4.05
N LEU A 79 -18.90 9.90 5.12
CA LEU A 79 -18.68 9.17 6.39
C LEU A 79 -18.54 7.64 6.17
N ASP A 80 -19.29 7.10 5.21
CA ASP A 80 -19.26 5.67 4.86
C ASP A 80 -17.97 5.27 4.12
N GLN A 81 -17.36 6.18 3.36
CA GLN A 81 -16.05 5.99 2.71
C GLN A 81 -14.85 6.17 3.66
N GLN A 82 -15.11 6.70 4.86
CA GLN A 82 -14.14 6.77 5.96
C GLN A 82 -14.20 5.51 6.84
N CYS A 83 -15.33 4.79 6.83
CA CYS A 83 -15.52 3.55 7.56
C CYS A 83 -14.99 2.37 6.74
N THR A 84 -13.83 1.82 7.12
CA THR A 84 -13.36 0.57 6.51
C THR A 84 -14.19 -0.60 7.04
N VAL A 85 -15.14 -1.10 6.26
CA VAL A 85 -15.78 -2.39 6.54
C VAL A 85 -14.77 -3.49 6.22
N THR A 86 -14.20 -4.09 7.26
CA THR A 86 -13.23 -5.20 7.12
C THR A 86 -13.89 -6.53 7.42
N ARG A 87 -13.44 -7.60 6.74
CA ARG A 87 -13.82 -8.97 7.15
C ARG A 87 -13.34 -9.19 8.59
N PRO A 88 -14.17 -9.69 9.52
CA PRO A 88 -13.83 -9.73 10.95
C PRO A 88 -12.50 -10.42 11.30
N GLY A 89 -12.06 -11.40 10.51
CA GLY A 89 -10.80 -12.11 10.74
C GLY A 89 -9.52 -11.32 10.40
N VAL A 90 -9.59 -10.24 9.61
CA VAL A 90 -8.41 -9.52 9.12
C VAL A 90 -7.60 -8.93 10.28
N ALA A 91 -8.28 -8.23 11.20
CA ALA A 91 -7.61 -7.54 12.30
C ALA A 91 -6.85 -8.51 13.21
N ALA A 92 -7.44 -9.67 13.51
CA ALA A 92 -6.81 -10.69 14.35
C ALA A 92 -5.56 -11.29 13.69
N ILE A 93 -5.63 -11.59 12.39
CA ILE A 93 -4.49 -12.15 11.64
C ILE A 93 -3.36 -11.12 11.55
N ALA A 94 -3.67 -9.87 11.17
CA ALA A 94 -2.67 -8.81 11.07
C ALA A 94 -2.00 -8.52 12.43
N GLY A 95 -2.80 -8.47 13.51
CA GLY A 95 -2.28 -8.27 14.86
C GLY A 95 -1.34 -9.39 15.31
N ALA A 96 -1.72 -10.65 15.07
CA ALA A 96 -0.87 -11.80 15.40
C ALA A 96 0.45 -11.77 14.62
N LEU A 97 0.41 -11.53 13.31
CA LEU A 97 1.61 -11.45 12.47
C LEU A 97 2.53 -10.28 12.87
N ALA A 98 1.97 -9.12 13.25
CA ALA A 98 2.76 -7.99 13.71
C ALA A 98 3.49 -8.29 15.03
N VAL A 99 2.84 -9.01 15.96
CA VAL A 99 3.47 -9.43 17.22
C VAL A 99 4.56 -10.47 16.97
N GLU A 100 4.30 -11.48 16.14
CA GLU A 100 5.32 -12.49 15.78
C GLU A 100 6.53 -11.85 15.09
N LEU A 101 6.30 -10.91 14.17
CA LEU A 101 7.36 -10.16 13.52
C LEU A 101 8.20 -9.35 14.53
N LEU A 102 7.54 -8.69 15.48
CA LEU A 102 8.23 -7.93 16.54
C LEU A 102 9.07 -8.85 17.43
N VAL A 103 8.52 -9.99 17.85
CA VAL A 103 9.25 -10.94 18.70
C VAL A 103 10.43 -11.53 17.93
N GLY A 104 10.25 -11.91 16.67
CA GLY A 104 11.33 -12.35 15.78
C GLY A 104 12.46 -11.31 15.68
N LEU A 105 12.11 -10.05 15.42
CA LEU A 105 13.06 -8.94 15.36
C LEU A 105 13.83 -8.75 16.67
N LEU A 106 13.16 -8.82 17.82
CA LEU A 106 13.79 -8.64 19.13
C LEU A 106 14.76 -9.78 19.49
N GLN A 107 14.47 -11.00 19.03
CA GLN A 107 15.34 -12.17 19.28
C GLN A 107 16.51 -12.25 18.29
N HIS A 108 16.46 -11.55 17.16
CA HIS A 108 17.55 -11.53 16.20
C HIS A 108 18.79 -10.82 16.76
N PRO A 109 20.02 -11.37 16.57
CA PRO A 109 21.24 -10.74 17.08
C PRO A 109 21.44 -9.30 16.63
N LEU A 110 21.07 -9.00 15.38
CA LEU A 110 21.15 -7.66 14.78
C LEU A 110 19.94 -6.75 15.08
N LYS A 111 18.91 -7.27 15.75
CA LYS A 111 17.69 -6.51 16.11
C LYS A 111 17.10 -5.74 14.93
N ALA A 112 16.99 -4.41 15.04
CA ALA A 112 16.44 -3.54 14.00
C ALA A 112 17.24 -3.55 12.68
N ASP A 113 18.51 -3.95 12.73
CA ASP A 113 19.37 -4.08 11.55
C ASP A 113 19.34 -5.50 10.95
N ALA A 114 18.40 -6.35 11.38
CA ALA A 114 18.20 -7.67 10.80
C ALA A 114 17.96 -7.57 9.28
N PRO A 115 18.65 -8.39 8.47
CA PRO A 115 18.42 -8.41 7.03
C PRO A 115 17.07 -9.04 6.70
N ALA A 116 16.45 -8.59 5.60
CA ALA A 116 15.26 -9.23 5.06
C ALA A 116 15.61 -10.07 3.83
N ILE A 117 15.06 -11.28 3.77
CA ILE A 117 15.27 -12.23 2.67
C ILE A 117 14.22 -11.97 1.58
N CYS A 118 14.67 -11.74 0.35
CA CYS A 118 13.81 -11.34 -0.77
C CYS A 118 13.09 -12.51 -1.44
N LYS A 119 13.60 -13.74 -1.34
CA LYS A 119 12.93 -14.98 -1.76
C LYS A 119 13.48 -16.14 -0.92
N LEU A 120 12.60 -17.07 -0.54
CA LEU A 120 13.00 -18.42 -0.11
C LEU A 120 13.60 -19.14 -1.33
N ALA A 121 14.83 -18.78 -1.72
CA ALA A 121 15.61 -19.68 -2.55
C ALA A 121 16.09 -20.81 -1.64
N ASP A 122 15.97 -22.06 -2.11
CA ASP A 122 16.47 -23.30 -1.48
C ASP A 122 18.02 -23.32 -1.42
N ASP A 123 18.62 -22.23 -0.99
CA ASP A 123 20.06 -22.08 -0.87
C ASP A 123 20.40 -22.12 0.63
N ASP A 124 21.11 -23.17 1.04
CA ASP A 124 21.51 -23.44 2.44
C ASP A 124 22.27 -22.27 3.10
N SER A 125 22.71 -21.28 2.30
CA SER A 125 23.36 -20.04 2.72
C SER A 125 22.45 -19.06 3.49
N ALA A 126 21.12 -19.22 3.41
CA ALA A 126 20.17 -18.35 4.11
C ALA A 126 20.08 -18.64 5.63
N GLN A 127 20.44 -19.84 6.08
CA GLN A 127 20.31 -20.25 7.48
C GLN A 127 21.13 -19.39 8.45
N ASP A 128 22.28 -18.87 8.03
CA ASP A 128 23.14 -18.00 8.87
C ASP A 128 22.53 -16.61 9.12
N THR A 129 21.50 -16.23 8.34
CA THR A 129 20.82 -14.94 8.43
C THR A 129 19.47 -15.01 9.15
N GLU A 130 19.05 -16.21 9.55
CA GLU A 130 17.79 -16.41 10.26
C GLU A 130 17.95 -16.25 11.77
N GLY A 131 16.91 -15.69 12.41
CA GLY A 131 16.83 -15.66 13.87
C GLY A 131 16.43 -17.02 14.43
N VAL A 132 16.47 -17.15 15.77
CA VAL A 132 15.98 -18.36 16.47
C VAL A 132 14.51 -18.69 16.19
N LEU A 133 13.72 -17.71 15.75
CA LEU A 133 12.31 -17.86 15.40
C LEU A 133 12.08 -17.93 13.87
N GLY A 134 13.15 -18.10 13.09
CA GLY A 134 13.11 -18.14 11.63
C GLY A 134 13.41 -16.79 10.95
N PRO A 135 13.08 -16.65 9.67
CA PRO A 135 13.37 -15.46 8.88
C PRO A 135 12.48 -14.28 9.27
N ILE A 136 13.01 -13.07 9.13
CA ILE A 136 12.32 -11.82 9.44
C ILE A 136 11.96 -11.11 8.13
N PRO A 137 10.68 -11.14 7.71
CA PRO A 137 10.27 -10.48 6.48
C PRO A 137 10.23 -8.96 6.64
N HIS A 138 10.49 -8.24 5.55
CA HIS A 138 10.37 -6.78 5.50
C HIS A 138 8.91 -6.30 5.54
N SER A 139 8.03 -6.98 4.79
CA SER A 139 6.61 -6.69 4.72
C SER A 139 5.82 -7.99 4.55
N ILE A 140 4.60 -8.02 5.09
CA ILE A 140 3.69 -9.16 4.98
C ILE A 140 2.37 -8.66 4.36
N ARG A 141 1.98 -9.23 3.22
CA ARG A 141 0.71 -8.94 2.54
C ARG A 141 -0.15 -10.20 2.48
N GLY A 142 -1.25 -10.20 3.22
CA GLY A 142 -2.19 -11.33 3.28
C GLY A 142 -3.47 -11.08 2.49
N PHE A 143 -3.92 -12.07 1.74
CA PHE A 143 -5.12 -12.02 0.91
C PHE A 143 -6.12 -13.09 1.36
N LEU A 144 -7.19 -12.69 2.04
CA LEU A 144 -8.16 -13.65 2.60
C LEU A 144 -9.09 -14.27 1.56
N HIS A 145 -9.16 -13.76 0.34
CA HIS A 145 -10.00 -14.35 -0.72
C HIS A 145 -9.32 -15.58 -1.33
N SER A 146 -7.99 -15.55 -1.47
CA SER A 146 -7.16 -16.63 -2.01
C SER A 146 -6.42 -17.42 -0.94
N TYR A 147 -6.48 -16.98 0.33
CA TYR A 147 -5.71 -17.53 1.44
C TYR A 147 -4.19 -17.51 1.19
N THR A 148 -3.72 -16.53 0.42
CA THR A 148 -2.30 -16.39 0.06
C THR A 148 -1.63 -15.32 0.90
N THR A 149 -0.35 -15.52 1.21
CA THR A 149 0.51 -14.52 1.86
C THR A 149 1.74 -14.29 0.99
N VAL A 150 2.08 -13.03 0.78
CA VAL A 150 3.26 -12.61 0.01
C VAL A 150 4.15 -11.79 0.93
N LEU A 151 5.47 -11.98 0.80
CA LEU A 151 6.49 -11.31 1.62
C LEU A 151 7.33 -10.37 0.75
N PRO A 152 6.78 -9.25 0.27
CA PRO A 152 7.55 -8.33 -0.55
C PRO A 152 8.63 -7.66 0.28
N THR A 153 9.79 -7.46 -0.33
CA THR A 153 10.89 -6.68 0.25
C THR A 153 11.19 -5.52 -0.69
N CYS A 154 11.32 -4.32 -0.13
CA CYS A 154 11.76 -3.16 -0.90
C CYS A 154 12.97 -2.47 -0.25
N THR A 155 13.78 -1.86 -1.11
CA THR A 155 14.94 -1.08 -0.69
C THR A 155 14.56 0.38 -0.50
N LYS A 156 15.38 1.11 0.26
CA LYS A 156 15.23 2.54 0.48
C LYS A 156 15.27 3.30 -0.84
N PHE A 157 14.19 4.00 -1.15
CA PHE A 157 14.12 4.85 -2.33
C PHE A 157 14.74 6.23 -2.08
N LYS A 158 15.57 6.71 -3.01
CA LYS A 158 16.33 7.96 -2.88
C LYS A 158 15.42 9.19 -2.79
N HIS A 159 14.34 9.22 -3.58
CA HIS A 159 13.38 10.33 -3.64
C HIS A 159 12.16 10.11 -2.74
N CYS A 160 12.25 9.19 -1.75
CA CYS A 160 11.16 8.93 -0.83
C CYS A 160 10.81 10.17 0.00
N ILE A 161 9.53 10.53 0.02
CA ILE A 161 8.95 11.65 0.77
C ILE A 161 9.08 11.54 2.30
N ALA A 162 9.45 10.38 2.84
CA ALA A 162 9.54 10.15 4.28
C ALA A 162 10.96 9.84 4.75
N CYS A 163 11.60 8.81 4.20
CA CYS A 163 12.90 8.34 4.69
C CYS A 163 14.10 8.78 3.84
N SER A 164 13.91 9.62 2.81
CA SER A 164 15.05 10.14 2.04
C SER A 164 16.00 10.97 2.90
N ASP A 165 17.27 11.01 2.51
CA ASP A 165 18.28 11.77 3.25
C ASP A 165 18.00 13.29 3.21
N ILE A 166 17.33 13.76 2.16
CA ILE A 166 16.90 15.16 2.01
C ILE A 166 15.88 15.51 3.12
N VAL A 167 14.83 14.70 3.28
CA VAL A 167 13.79 14.91 4.29
C VAL A 167 14.38 14.82 5.70
N LEU A 168 15.22 13.81 5.96
CA LEU A 168 15.87 13.64 7.25
C LEU A 168 16.80 14.81 7.60
N LYS A 169 17.53 15.35 6.62
CA LYS A 169 18.41 16.51 6.82
C LYS A 169 17.59 17.78 7.10
N LYS A 170 16.55 18.04 6.31
CA LYS A 170 15.64 19.17 6.51
C LYS A 170 14.96 19.14 7.87
N TYR A 171 14.50 17.97 8.31
CA TYR A 171 13.92 17.82 9.63
C TYR A 171 14.94 18.08 10.76
N LYS A 172 16.20 17.65 10.60
CA LYS A 172 17.26 17.92 11.60
C LYS A 172 17.64 19.40 11.69
N GLU A 173 17.57 20.14 10.58
CA GLU A 173 17.96 21.55 10.50
C GLU A 173 16.83 22.50 10.91
N GLU A 174 15.62 22.29 10.39
CA GLU A 174 14.47 23.20 10.56
C GLU A 174 13.45 22.71 11.61
N GLY A 175 13.47 21.43 11.97
CA GLY A 175 12.63 20.86 13.02
C GLY A 175 11.13 21.04 12.79
N VAL A 176 10.47 21.73 13.73
CA VAL A 176 9.01 21.94 13.72
C VAL A 176 8.57 22.89 12.59
N GLU A 177 9.40 23.86 12.21
CA GLU A 177 9.05 24.79 11.13
C GLU A 177 8.89 24.05 9.80
N PHE A 178 9.76 23.09 9.53
CA PHE A 178 9.64 22.19 8.39
C PHE A 178 8.34 21.38 8.43
N LEU A 179 7.99 20.80 9.60
CA LEU A 179 6.74 20.05 9.74
C LEU A 179 5.52 20.93 9.46
N LEU A 180 5.52 22.18 9.92
CA LEU A 180 4.42 23.12 9.63
C LEU A 180 4.32 23.44 8.14
N LYS A 181 5.44 23.59 7.42
CA LYS A 181 5.44 23.75 5.96
C LYS A 181 4.82 22.53 5.28
N VAL A 182 5.22 21.33 5.70
CA VAL A 182 4.69 20.05 5.20
C VAL A 182 3.18 19.90 5.47
N PHE A 183 2.71 20.23 6.67
CA PHE A 183 1.28 20.07 7.01
C PHE A 183 0.38 21.06 6.26
N ASN A 184 0.90 22.24 5.93
CA ASN A 184 0.15 23.26 5.21
C ASN A 184 0.23 23.12 3.68
N SER A 185 1.18 22.34 3.15
CA SER A 185 1.34 22.11 1.71
C SER A 185 1.53 20.63 1.39
N GLY A 186 0.57 20.06 0.64
CA GLY A 186 0.64 18.66 0.20
C GLY A 186 1.71 18.38 -0.86
N THR A 187 2.13 19.39 -1.62
CA THR A 187 3.13 19.24 -2.71
C THR A 187 4.56 19.45 -2.22
N TYR A 188 4.75 20.08 -1.07
CA TYR A 188 6.07 20.50 -0.60
C TYR A 188 7.05 19.33 -0.44
N LEU A 189 6.57 18.16 0.01
CA LEU A 189 7.42 16.97 0.11
C LEU A 189 7.87 16.45 -1.26
N GLU A 190 7.02 16.52 -2.29
CA GLU A 190 7.35 16.05 -3.64
C GLU A 190 8.37 16.98 -4.30
N GLU A 191 8.24 18.29 -4.07
CA GLU A 191 9.15 19.32 -4.57
C GLU A 191 10.56 19.16 -3.97
N ILE A 192 10.67 19.00 -2.64
CA ILE A 192 11.99 18.90 -2.01
C ILE A 192 12.69 17.58 -2.32
N THR A 193 11.95 16.49 -2.50
CA THR A 193 12.56 15.19 -2.82
C THR A 193 12.83 15.03 -4.31
N GLY A 194 12.34 15.94 -5.16
CA GLY A 194 12.43 15.82 -6.62
C GLY A 194 11.52 14.72 -7.18
N LEU A 195 10.51 14.28 -6.42
CA LEU A 195 9.55 13.28 -6.88
C LEU A 195 8.67 13.83 -8.00
N ALA A 196 8.30 15.12 -7.92
CA ALA A 196 7.51 15.79 -8.96
C ALA A 196 8.24 15.85 -10.31
N GLU A 197 9.55 16.11 -10.30
CA GLU A 197 10.38 16.10 -11.52
C GLU A 197 10.47 14.70 -12.13
N LEU A 198 10.57 13.67 -11.28
CA LEU A 198 10.63 12.28 -11.71
C LEU A 198 9.32 11.81 -12.34
N GLN A 199 8.18 12.21 -11.77
CA GLN A 199 6.85 11.94 -12.34
C GLN A 199 6.69 12.59 -13.71
N LEU A 200 7.07 13.87 -13.84
CA LEU A 200 6.99 14.60 -15.11
C LEU A 200 7.88 13.98 -16.18
N ALA A 201 9.09 13.54 -15.82
CA ALA A 201 9.99 12.86 -16.74
C ALA A 201 9.42 11.50 -17.21
N ALA A 202 8.73 10.77 -16.33
CA ALA A 202 8.06 9.52 -16.67
C ALA A 202 6.91 9.77 -17.64
N GLU A 203 6.01 10.71 -17.34
CA GLU A 203 4.88 11.07 -18.20
C GLU A 203 5.33 11.54 -19.59
N LEU A 204 6.40 12.34 -19.66
CA LEU A 204 6.97 12.77 -20.94
C LEU A 204 7.54 11.60 -21.74
N THR A 205 8.15 10.62 -21.08
CA THR A 205 8.69 9.43 -21.74
C THR A 205 7.57 8.59 -22.34
N ASP A 206 6.48 8.38 -21.58
CA ASP A 206 5.31 7.63 -22.05
C ASP A 206 4.69 8.28 -23.31
N ILE A 207 4.55 9.61 -23.33
CA ILE A 207 4.02 10.36 -24.49
C ILE A 207 4.92 10.19 -25.73
N VAL A 208 6.24 10.24 -25.57
CA VAL A 208 7.19 10.05 -26.68
C VAL A 208 7.09 8.62 -27.23
N THR A 209 7.00 7.61 -26.38
CA THR A 209 6.88 6.21 -26.84
C THR A 209 5.58 5.91 -27.59
N LEU A 210 4.48 6.58 -27.24
CA LEU A 210 3.21 6.43 -27.97
C LEU A 210 3.20 7.16 -29.32
N SER A 211 4.03 8.20 -29.49
CA SER A 211 4.10 8.96 -30.75
C SER A 211 4.88 8.23 -31.85
N ASP A 212 5.71 7.25 -31.49
CA ASP A 212 6.53 6.47 -32.43
C ASP A 212 5.76 5.27 -33.04
N GLU A 213 4.56 4.94 -32.57
CA GLU A 213 3.75 3.80 -33.07
C GLU A 213 2.75 4.17 -34.19
N ASP A 214 2.61 5.46 -34.54
CA ASP A 214 1.64 5.94 -35.54
C ASP A 214 2.24 6.21 -36.96
N GLU A 215 3.53 5.95 -37.20
CA GLU A 215 4.18 6.21 -38.51
C GLU A 215 4.31 5.00 -39.46
N ASP A 216 3.88 3.79 -39.10
CA ASP A 216 4.06 2.58 -39.94
C ASP A 216 2.74 1.96 -40.48
N ALA A 217 1.77 2.80 -40.87
CA ALA A 217 0.56 2.34 -41.55
C ALA A 217 0.13 3.23 -42.73
N ASN A 218 1.07 3.60 -43.61
CA ASN A 218 0.70 4.00 -44.98
C ASN A 218 1.88 3.90 -45.96
N ALA A 219 2.12 2.69 -46.44
CA ALA A 219 2.82 2.48 -47.71
C ALA A 219 2.10 1.35 -48.47
N ASP A 220 0.91 1.67 -48.96
CA ASP A 220 0.25 0.92 -50.03
C ASP A 220 0.92 1.19 -51.38
N GLU A 221 0.83 0.17 -52.23
CA GLU A 221 0.90 0.21 -53.71
C GLU A 221 2.13 0.83 -54.40
N ASN A 222 2.97 -0.04 -54.98
CA ASN A 222 3.20 -0.15 -56.43
C ASN A 222 4.61 -0.72 -56.71
N THR A 223 4.74 -2.03 -56.97
CA THR A 223 5.49 -2.61 -58.10
C THR A 223 5.16 -4.10 -58.24
#